data_AF-A0A961EYW9-F1
#
_entry.id   AF-A0A961EYW9-F1
#
_cell.length_a   1.000
_cell.length_b   1.000
_cell.length_c   1.000
_cell.angle_alpha   90.00
_cell.angle_beta   90.00
_cell.angle_gamma   90.00
#
_symmetry.space_group_name_H-M   'P 1'
#
loop_
_entity.id
_entity.type
_entity.pdbx_description
1 polymer ?
#
loop_
_entity_poly.entity_id
_entity_poly.type
_entity_poly.pdbx_seq_one_letter_code
_entity_poly.pdbx_strand_id
1 'polypeptide(L)'
;MIHNILFPRIDATIRSILEDETDRNLRQIGIVRLIFSGGWLLLAVAIGFGFDLADWYKPIPIVAAYLALAVFFLTTAHRHRFFRRLNLLSVAICDIPFIFLAMRYSVAYNEYPQATAVFAAMIFLVFILPAPAGVHILPIILATIESIVFSALLLAQADVAGYDWVPSIALLFVLAGCVSVLISRRVLRIAGRYAEERSVRNRLGRYFSPAIADRIARSGSHSIAGEQREISVLFADIRGFTALSETIPGEQ
;
A
#
# COMPACT_ATOMS: atom_id res chain seq x y z
N MET A 1 8.24 18.85 -13.35
CA MET A 1 9.00 17.78 -12.63
C MET A 1 8.17 17.13 -11.52
N ILE A 2 7.55 17.89 -10.61
CA ILE A 2 6.75 17.39 -9.47
C ILE A 2 5.54 16.52 -9.89
N HIS A 3 4.83 16.87 -10.96
CA HIS A 3 3.68 16.10 -11.45
C HIS A 3 4.05 14.66 -11.88
N ASN A 4 5.16 14.49 -12.60
CA ASN A 4 5.66 13.16 -13.02
C ASN A 4 6.18 12.33 -11.83
N ILE A 5 6.54 13.00 -10.75
CA ILE A 5 6.98 12.41 -9.48
C ILE A 5 5.75 11.94 -8.67
N LEU A 6 4.62 12.65 -8.74
CA LEU A 6 3.35 12.29 -8.09
C LEU A 6 2.53 11.26 -8.89
N PHE A 7 2.62 11.27 -10.22
CA PHE A 7 1.83 10.43 -11.12
C PHE A 7 2.73 9.82 -12.21
N PRO A 8 3.44 8.71 -11.92
CA PRO A 8 4.17 8.00 -12.96
C PRO A 8 3.20 7.52 -14.06
N ARG A 9 3.61 7.63 -15.33
CA ARG A 9 2.87 7.02 -16.44
C ARG A 9 3.02 5.50 -16.33
N ILE A 10 2.01 4.86 -15.77
CA ILE A 10 1.91 3.40 -15.60
C ILE A 10 1.05 2.85 -16.73
N ASP A 11 1.47 1.74 -17.34
CA ASP A 11 0.67 1.02 -18.34
C ASP A 11 -0.70 0.62 -17.76
N ALA A 12 -1.74 0.63 -18.59
CA ALA A 12 -3.11 0.37 -18.16
C ALA A 12 -3.25 -1.02 -17.50
N THR A 13 -2.51 -2.02 -18.00
CA THR A 13 -2.45 -3.38 -17.46
C THR A 13 -1.87 -3.42 -16.05
N ILE A 14 -0.81 -2.67 -15.80
CA ILE A 14 -0.14 -2.62 -14.50
C ILE A 14 -1.02 -1.88 -13.50
N ARG A 15 -1.70 -0.83 -13.96
CA ARG A 15 -2.66 -0.09 -13.14
C ARG A 15 -3.78 -0.99 -12.65
N SER A 16 -4.39 -1.82 -13.50
CA SER A 16 -5.45 -2.73 -13.06
C SER A 16 -4.95 -3.75 -12.03
N ILE A 17 -3.76 -4.33 -12.23
CA ILE A 17 -3.15 -5.25 -11.26
C ILE A 17 -2.91 -4.56 -9.91
N LEU A 18 -2.39 -3.32 -9.93
CA LEU A 18 -2.15 -2.55 -8.72
C LEU A 18 -3.44 -2.15 -8.01
N GLU A 19 -4.51 -1.85 -8.75
CA GLU A 19 -5.83 -1.59 -8.18
C GLU A 19 -6.39 -2.85 -7.49
N ASP A 20 -6.29 -4.01 -8.13
CA ASP A 20 -6.72 -5.29 -7.53
C ASP A 20 -5.90 -5.66 -6.28
N GLU A 21 -4.60 -5.37 -6.29
CA GLU A 21 -3.72 -5.56 -5.14
C GLU A 21 -4.05 -4.58 -4.02
N THR A 22 -4.38 -3.34 -4.36
CA THR A 22 -4.83 -2.33 -3.39
C THR A 22 -6.11 -2.78 -2.71
N ASP A 23 -7.07 -3.35 -3.45
CA ASP A 23 -8.32 -3.86 -2.87
C ASP A 23 -8.08 -5.06 -1.95
N ARG A 24 -7.15 -5.95 -2.30
CA ARG A 24 -6.69 -7.03 -1.39
C ARG A 24 -6.06 -6.50 -0.12
N ASN A 25 -5.16 -5.53 -0.26
CA ASN A 25 -4.49 -4.90 0.87
C ASN A 25 -5.49 -4.20 1.81
N LEU A 26 -6.44 -3.45 1.27
CA LEU A 26 -7.50 -2.81 2.06
C LEU A 26 -8.34 -3.81 2.86
N ARG A 27 -8.63 -4.98 2.28
CA ARG A 27 -9.34 -6.05 2.99
C ARG A 27 -8.49 -6.60 4.14
N GLN A 28 -7.19 -6.82 3.93
CA GLN A 28 -6.28 -7.28 4.97
C GLN A 28 -6.18 -6.27 6.12
N ILE A 29 -6.05 -4.97 5.83
CA ILE A 29 -6.12 -3.93 6.86
C ILE A 29 -7.43 -4.03 7.64
N GLY A 30 -8.57 -4.16 6.94
CA GLY A 30 -9.87 -4.25 7.60
C GLY A 30 -9.94 -5.43 8.58
N ILE A 31 -9.38 -6.58 8.21
CA ILE A 31 -9.27 -7.75 9.10
C ILE A 31 -8.36 -7.44 10.29
N VAL A 32 -7.18 -6.86 10.06
CA VAL A 32 -6.24 -6.49 11.13
C VAL A 32 -6.89 -5.49 12.09
N ARG A 33 -7.60 -4.48 11.60
CA ARG A 33 -8.35 -3.51 12.42
C ARG A 33 -9.38 -4.21 13.28
N LEU A 34 -10.16 -5.14 12.71
CA LEU A 34 -11.20 -5.87 13.44
C LEU A 34 -10.60 -6.74 14.55
N ILE A 35 -9.52 -7.48 14.25
CA ILE A 35 -8.82 -8.31 15.24
C ILE A 35 -8.25 -7.44 16.35
N PHE A 36 -7.55 -6.35 16.00
CA PHE A 36 -6.85 -5.51 16.98
C PHE A 36 -7.83 -4.73 17.86
N SER A 37 -8.83 -4.08 17.26
CA SER A 37 -9.85 -3.33 18.03
C SER A 37 -10.76 -4.26 18.85
N GLY A 38 -11.13 -5.42 18.32
CA GLY A 38 -11.87 -6.45 19.05
C GLY A 38 -11.06 -7.01 20.22
N GLY A 39 -9.79 -7.34 19.99
CA GLY A 39 -8.87 -7.81 21.03
C GLY A 39 -8.64 -6.76 22.11
N TRP A 40 -8.44 -5.50 21.72
CA TRP A 40 -8.32 -4.39 22.68
C TRP A 40 -9.59 -4.20 23.51
N LEU A 41 -10.78 -4.26 22.90
CA LEU A 41 -12.05 -4.17 23.62
C LEU A 41 -12.25 -5.30 24.63
N LEU A 42 -11.92 -6.53 24.24
CA LEU A 42 -11.97 -7.68 25.15
C LEU A 42 -11.01 -7.48 26.33
N LEU A 43 -9.79 -7.02 26.06
CA LEU A 43 -8.80 -6.73 27.10
C LEU A 43 -9.29 -5.59 28.02
N ALA A 44 -9.85 -4.53 27.45
CA ALA A 44 -10.38 -3.40 28.19
C ALA A 44 -11.57 -3.76 29.08
N VAL A 45 -12.45 -4.66 28.63
CA VAL A 45 -13.54 -5.16 29.45
C VAL A 45 -13.00 -6.06 30.57
N ALA A 46 -12.11 -7.01 30.25
CA ALA A 46 -11.57 -7.94 31.22
C ALA A 46 -10.74 -7.26 32.32
N ILE A 47 -9.85 -6.34 31.94
CA ILE A 47 -8.97 -5.63 32.87
C ILE A 47 -9.71 -4.44 33.51
N GLY A 48 -10.41 -3.64 32.72
CA GLY A 48 -11.04 -2.41 33.19
C GLY A 48 -12.13 -2.65 34.22
N PHE A 49 -13.02 -3.63 33.98
CA PHE A 49 -14.03 -4.00 34.97
C PHE A 49 -13.49 -4.94 36.05
N GLY A 50 -12.46 -5.74 35.75
CA GLY A 50 -11.85 -6.67 36.71
C GLY A 50 -11.03 -5.97 37.80
N PHE A 51 -10.35 -4.87 37.46
CA PHE A 51 -9.45 -4.13 38.37
C PHE A 51 -9.90 -2.69 38.66
N ASP A 52 -11.10 -2.30 38.22
CA ASP A 52 -11.68 -0.95 38.37
C ASP A 52 -10.76 0.19 37.89
N LEU A 53 -10.10 -0.02 36.75
CA LEU A 53 -9.16 0.93 36.19
C LEU A 53 -9.86 1.87 35.20
N ALA A 54 -10.00 3.14 35.59
CA ALA A 54 -10.65 4.19 34.80
C ALA A 54 -10.06 4.39 33.39
N ASP A 55 -8.75 4.15 33.25
CA ASP A 55 -8.02 4.25 31.98
C ASP A 55 -8.52 3.23 30.93
N TRP A 56 -9.07 2.10 31.38
CA TRP A 56 -9.46 0.99 30.51
C TRP A 56 -10.92 1.02 30.11
N TYR A 57 -11.84 1.40 31.00
CA TYR A 57 -13.27 1.39 30.66
C TYR A 57 -13.76 2.67 29.97
N LYS A 58 -13.15 3.84 30.24
CA LYS A 58 -13.58 5.12 29.63
C LYS A 58 -13.44 5.17 28.10
N PRO A 59 -12.39 4.59 27.47
CA PRO A 59 -12.28 4.60 26.01
C PRO A 59 -13.16 3.54 25.30
N ILE A 60 -13.84 2.65 26.04
CA ILE A 60 -14.66 1.57 25.44
C ILE A 60 -15.66 2.06 24.39
N PRO A 61 -16.47 3.14 24.62
CA PRO A 61 -17.42 3.59 23.61
C PRO A 61 -16.76 4.05 22.31
N ILE A 62 -15.58 4.67 22.42
CA ILE A 62 -14.80 5.15 21.27
C ILE A 62 -14.27 3.95 20.47
N VAL A 63 -13.69 2.96 21.16
CA VAL A 63 -13.16 1.78 20.47
C VAL A 63 -14.29 0.89 19.92
N ALA A 64 -15.45 0.84 20.58
CA ALA A 64 -16.63 0.16 20.07
C ALA A 64 -17.17 0.82 18.78
N ALA A 65 -17.20 2.17 18.74
CA ALA A 65 -17.55 2.90 17.52
C ALA A 65 -16.53 2.66 16.39
N TYR A 66 -15.23 2.60 16.73
CA TYR A 66 -14.17 2.25 15.78
C TYR A 66 -14.32 0.82 15.22
N LEU A 67 -14.65 -0.15 16.08
CA LEU A 67 -14.91 -1.53 15.66
C LEU A 67 -16.12 -1.61 14.71
N ALA A 68 -17.20 -0.88 15.01
CA ALA A 68 -18.36 -0.80 14.12
C ALA A 68 -17.99 -0.19 12.75
N LEU A 69 -17.16 0.85 12.75
CA LEU A 69 -16.64 1.46 11.53
C LEU A 69 -15.74 0.50 10.73
N ALA A 70 -14.90 -0.29 11.40
CA ALA A 70 -14.07 -1.32 10.77
C ALA A 70 -14.94 -2.40 10.09
N VAL A 71 -16.00 -2.86 10.75
CA VAL A 71 -16.99 -3.79 10.17
C VAL A 71 -17.70 -3.16 8.96
N PHE A 72 -18.09 -1.89 9.06
CA PHE A 72 -18.72 -1.16 7.95
C PHE A 72 -17.82 -1.11 6.72
N PHE A 73 -16.55 -0.72 6.87
CA PHE A 73 -15.61 -0.67 5.75
C PHE A 73 -15.34 -2.06 5.16
N LEU A 74 -15.21 -3.10 5.98
CA LEU A 74 -14.99 -4.47 5.51
C LEU A 74 -16.17 -4.99 4.67
N THR A 75 -17.40 -4.65 5.05
CA THR A 75 -18.63 -5.15 4.43
C THR A 75 -19.15 -4.28 3.27
N THR A 76 -18.80 -2.99 3.23
CA THR A 76 -19.41 -2.03 2.30
C THR A 76 -18.43 -1.47 1.27
N ALA A 77 -17.11 -1.45 1.57
CA ALA A 77 -16.13 -0.79 0.70
C ALA A 77 -15.99 -1.42 -0.70
N HIS A 78 -16.33 -2.70 -0.86
CA HIS A 78 -16.26 -3.42 -2.13
C HIS A 78 -17.48 -3.20 -3.04
N ARG A 79 -18.57 -2.59 -2.54
CA ARG A 79 -19.83 -2.47 -3.28
C ARG A 79 -19.93 -1.21 -4.13
N HIS A 80 -19.30 -0.10 -3.72
CA HIS A 80 -19.32 1.17 -4.48
C HIS A 80 -17.96 1.84 -4.55
N ARG A 81 -17.66 2.43 -5.72
CA ARG A 81 -16.43 3.23 -5.96
C ARG A 81 -16.23 4.37 -4.97
N PHE A 82 -17.32 4.96 -4.48
CA PHE A 82 -17.29 6.00 -3.44
C PHE A 82 -16.73 5.45 -2.11
N PHE A 83 -17.28 4.35 -1.61
CA PHE A 83 -16.80 3.72 -0.38
C PHE A 83 -15.39 3.14 -0.53
N ARG A 84 -14.99 2.73 -1.74
CA ARG A 84 -13.59 2.36 -2.03
C ARG A 84 -12.63 3.53 -1.79
N ARG A 85 -12.95 4.73 -2.29
CA ARG A 85 -12.15 5.94 -2.06
C ARG A 85 -12.11 6.35 -0.59
N LEU A 86 -13.23 6.24 0.11
CA LEU A 86 -13.25 6.50 1.55
C LEU A 86 -12.43 5.48 2.33
N ASN A 87 -12.48 4.20 1.94
CA ASN A 87 -11.69 3.16 2.60
C ASN A 87 -10.18 3.37 2.40
N LEU A 88 -9.74 3.85 1.24
CA LEU A 88 -8.34 4.25 1.00
C LEU A 88 -7.86 5.34 1.98
N LEU A 89 -8.74 6.27 2.32
CA LEU A 89 -8.43 7.37 3.23
C LEU A 89 -8.72 7.02 4.69
N SER A 90 -9.38 5.90 4.98
CA SER A 90 -9.80 5.52 6.33
C SER A 90 -8.64 5.39 7.31
N VAL A 91 -7.43 5.04 6.86
CA VAL A 91 -6.24 4.99 7.75
C VAL A 91 -5.94 6.38 8.33
N ALA A 92 -5.97 7.41 7.49
CA ALA A 92 -5.77 8.78 7.93
C ALA A 92 -7.02 9.30 8.65
N ILE A 93 -8.17 9.28 7.96
CA ILE A 93 -9.41 9.93 8.44
C ILE A 93 -10.02 9.23 9.67
N CYS A 94 -9.78 7.94 9.86
CA CYS A 94 -10.42 7.18 10.94
C CYS A 94 -9.41 6.71 11.98
N ASP A 95 -8.41 5.92 11.59
CA ASP A 95 -7.55 5.22 12.56
C ASP A 95 -6.81 6.22 13.46
N ILE A 96 -6.14 7.22 12.86
CA ILE A 96 -5.33 8.20 13.59
C ILE A 96 -6.20 9.07 14.52
N PRO A 97 -7.32 9.70 14.08
CA PRO A 97 -8.23 10.42 14.96
C PRO A 97 -8.83 9.57 16.08
N PHE A 98 -9.22 8.32 15.82
CA PHE A 98 -9.76 7.44 16.86
C PHE A 98 -8.71 7.10 17.93
N ILE A 99 -7.48 6.80 17.50
CA ILE A 99 -6.35 6.58 18.40
C ILE A 99 -6.04 7.84 19.21
N PHE A 100 -6.05 9.02 18.57
CA PHE A 100 -5.88 10.29 19.26
C PHE A 100 -6.94 10.49 20.34
N LEU A 101 -8.22 10.25 20.02
CA LEU A 101 -9.30 10.38 21.00
C LEU A 101 -9.09 9.42 22.17
N ALA A 102 -8.77 8.15 21.91
CA ALA A 102 -8.48 7.17 22.97
C ALA A 102 -7.28 7.59 23.83
N MET A 103 -6.20 8.05 23.20
CA MET A 103 -4.99 8.50 23.90
C MET A 103 -5.20 9.79 24.67
N ARG A 104 -6.08 10.68 24.22
CA ARG A 104 -6.45 11.91 24.95
C ARG A 104 -7.10 11.59 26.30
N TYR A 105 -7.89 10.52 26.38
CA TYR A 105 -8.40 10.02 27.67
C TYR A 105 -7.27 9.43 28.50
N SER A 106 -6.43 8.57 27.91
CA SER A 106 -5.30 7.96 28.61
C SER A 106 -4.37 9.01 29.23
N VAL A 107 -3.96 10.03 28.48
CA VAL A 107 -3.12 11.14 28.96
C VAL A 107 -3.80 11.93 30.08
N ALA A 108 -5.13 12.05 30.10
CA ALA A 108 -5.83 12.83 31.12
C ALA A 108 -5.94 12.12 32.48
N TYR A 109 -5.88 10.79 32.52
CA TYR A 109 -6.13 10.00 33.72
C TYR A 109 -4.93 9.18 34.20
N ASN A 110 -3.91 8.99 33.36
CA ASN A 110 -2.73 8.23 33.70
C ASN A 110 -1.81 9.00 34.66
N GLU A 111 -1.14 8.28 35.57
CA GLU A 111 -0.15 8.84 36.51
C GLU A 111 1.06 9.47 35.79
N TYR A 112 1.37 9.00 34.58
CA TYR A 112 2.49 9.45 33.76
C TYR A 112 2.00 9.97 32.38
N PRO A 113 1.38 11.18 32.34
CA PRO A 113 0.79 11.72 31.12
C PRO A 113 1.81 11.94 30.00
N GLN A 114 3.04 12.34 30.37
CA GLN A 114 4.13 12.60 29.44
C GLN A 114 4.59 11.33 28.72
N ALA A 115 4.77 10.23 29.47
CA ALA A 115 5.14 8.93 28.90
C ALA A 115 4.03 8.40 27.97
N THR A 116 2.77 8.59 28.36
CA THR A 116 1.60 8.20 27.57
C THR A 116 1.52 8.98 26.25
N ALA A 117 1.79 10.29 26.27
CA ALA A 117 1.82 11.12 25.06
C ALA A 117 2.94 10.71 24.09
N VAL A 118 4.14 10.41 24.60
CA VAL A 118 5.25 9.92 23.77
C VAL A 118 4.96 8.53 23.20
N PHE A 119 4.32 7.65 23.98
CA PHE A 119 3.88 6.34 23.51
C PHE A 119 2.85 6.46 22.37
N ALA A 120 1.92 7.41 22.45
CA ALA A 120 0.98 7.68 21.37
C ALA A 120 1.69 8.07 20.06
N ALA A 121 2.78 8.84 20.13
CA ALA A 121 3.57 9.19 18.94
C ALA A 121 4.19 7.95 18.28
N MET A 122 4.64 6.96 19.06
CA MET A 122 5.13 5.68 18.55
C MET A 122 4.03 4.89 17.85
N ILE A 123 2.81 4.90 18.40
CA ILE A 123 1.65 4.26 17.76
C ILE A 123 1.38 4.93 16.41
N PHE A 124 1.28 6.26 16.36
CA PHE A 124 1.05 6.98 15.11
C PHE A 124 2.12 6.70 14.03
N LEU A 125 3.38 6.49 14.43
CA LEU A 125 4.46 6.13 13.52
C LEU A 125 4.16 4.82 12.76
N VAL A 126 3.58 3.82 13.45
CA VAL A 126 3.17 2.54 12.85
C VAL A 126 2.07 2.76 11.81
N PHE A 127 1.20 3.75 12.01
CA PHE A 127 0.11 4.07 11.07
C PHE A 127 0.56 4.95 9.89
N ILE A 128 1.76 5.57 9.94
CA ILE A 128 2.44 6.23 8.80
C ILE A 128 3.20 5.24 7.91
N LEU A 129 3.39 4.02 8.41
CA LEU A 129 3.90 2.88 7.67
C LEU A 129 2.80 2.05 6.97
N PRO A 130 1.66 2.59 6.47
CA PRO A 130 0.70 1.72 5.86
C PRO A 130 1.30 1.33 4.49
N ALA A 131 1.73 0.07 4.43
CA ALA A 131 1.98 -0.73 3.24
C ALA A 131 0.82 -0.86 2.21
N PRO A 132 -0.46 -0.51 2.45
CA PRO A 132 -1.53 -0.93 1.55
C PRO A 132 -1.92 0.10 0.49
N ALA A 133 -1.29 1.27 0.40
CA ALA A 133 -1.82 2.35 -0.46
C ALA A 133 -1.57 2.17 -1.97
N GLY A 134 -0.87 1.12 -2.40
CA GLY A 134 -0.59 0.89 -3.82
C GLY A 134 0.03 2.14 -4.47
N VAL A 135 -0.73 2.78 -5.37
CA VAL A 135 -0.32 3.95 -6.17
C VAL A 135 -0.59 5.30 -5.47
N HIS A 136 -1.31 5.33 -4.34
CA HIS A 136 -1.85 6.55 -3.77
C HIS A 136 -0.99 7.12 -2.63
N ILE A 137 -0.42 8.30 -2.85
CA ILE A 137 0.44 8.96 -1.85
C ILE A 137 -0.39 9.77 -0.83
N LEU A 138 -1.63 10.13 -1.18
CA LEU A 138 -2.46 11.02 -0.35
C LEU A 138 -2.70 10.51 1.09
N PRO A 139 -3.02 9.21 1.33
CA PRO A 139 -3.18 8.70 2.69
C PRO A 139 -1.93 8.87 3.56
N ILE A 140 -0.73 8.70 2.97
CA ILE A 140 0.55 8.85 3.68
C ILE A 140 0.75 10.32 4.09
N ILE A 141 0.46 11.26 3.19
CA ILE A 141 0.57 12.70 3.48
C ILE A 141 -0.39 13.09 4.60
N LEU A 142 -1.66 12.69 4.50
CA LEU A 142 -2.67 13.00 5.50
C LEU A 142 -2.30 12.40 6.86
N ALA A 143 -1.93 11.12 6.88
CA ALA A 143 -1.48 10.44 8.10
C ALA A 143 -0.26 11.13 8.74
N THR A 144 0.69 11.59 7.93
CA THR A 144 1.88 12.31 8.42
C THR A 144 1.48 13.63 9.07
N ILE A 145 0.63 14.43 8.43
CA ILE A 145 0.18 15.72 8.94
C ILE A 145 -0.64 15.52 10.24
N GLU A 146 -1.59 14.60 10.23
CA GLU A 146 -2.44 14.31 11.40
C GLU A 146 -1.60 13.81 12.58
N SER A 147 -0.61 12.94 12.35
CA SER A 147 0.27 12.44 13.40
C SER A 147 1.10 13.54 14.05
N ILE A 148 1.61 14.50 13.26
CA ILE A 148 2.35 15.66 13.77
C ILE A 148 1.41 16.51 14.66
N VAL A 149 0.23 16.84 14.14
CA VAL A 149 -0.74 17.69 14.84
C VAL A 149 -1.21 17.02 16.13
N PHE A 150 -1.66 15.77 16.07
CA PHE A 150 -2.20 15.07 17.24
C PHE A 150 -1.12 14.75 18.28
N SER A 151 0.10 14.43 17.88
CA SER A 151 1.20 14.26 18.84
C SER A 151 1.53 15.56 19.55
N ALA A 152 1.56 16.69 18.82
CA ALA A 152 1.75 18.01 19.44
C ALA A 152 0.63 18.36 20.42
N LEU A 153 -0.62 18.04 20.09
CA LEU A 153 -1.77 18.25 20.99
C LEU A 153 -1.72 17.36 22.24
N LEU A 154 -1.32 16.09 22.12
CA LEU A 154 -1.16 15.20 23.28
C LEU A 154 -0.01 15.62 24.19
N LEU A 155 1.11 16.09 23.62
CA LEU A 155 2.22 16.63 24.39
C LEU A 155 1.86 17.92 25.12
N ALA A 156 1.12 18.81 24.45
CA ALA A 156 0.59 20.01 25.09
C ALA A 156 -0.39 19.68 26.23
N GLN A 157 -1.22 18.64 26.06
CA GLN A 157 -2.11 18.15 27.12
C GLN A 157 -1.32 17.57 28.31
N ALA A 158 -0.17 16.96 28.05
CA ALA A 158 0.72 16.39 29.08
C ALA A 158 1.65 17.43 29.74
N ASP A 159 1.41 18.73 29.52
CA ASP A 159 2.21 19.86 30.04
C ASP A 159 3.70 19.80 29.63
N VAL A 160 3.98 19.26 28.44
CA VAL A 160 5.33 19.23 27.88
C VAL A 160 5.60 20.52 27.09
N ALA A 161 6.73 21.15 27.38
CA ALA A 161 7.21 22.33 26.64
C ALA A 161 7.33 22.02 25.14
N GLY A 162 6.53 22.72 24.32
CA GLY A 162 6.43 22.42 22.89
C GLY A 162 7.74 22.55 22.12
N TYR A 163 8.62 23.49 22.53
CA TYR A 163 9.90 23.71 21.84
C TYR A 163 10.90 22.55 22.00
N ASP A 164 10.78 21.76 23.07
CA ASP A 164 11.71 20.66 23.35
C ASP A 164 11.43 19.41 22.48
N TRP A 165 10.16 19.12 22.21
CA TRP A 165 9.75 17.83 21.61
C TRP A 165 9.07 17.96 20.25
N VAL A 166 8.29 19.02 20.01
CA VAL A 166 7.50 19.14 18.77
C VAL A 166 8.39 19.17 17.51
N PRO A 167 9.52 19.89 17.47
CA PRO A 167 10.41 19.86 16.29
C PRO A 167 10.97 18.45 16.01
N SER A 168 11.39 17.73 17.05
CA SER A 168 11.97 16.39 16.96
C SER A 168 10.95 15.37 16.45
N ILE A 169 9.71 15.43 16.96
CA ILE A 169 8.62 14.56 16.53
C ILE A 169 8.14 14.91 15.11
N ALA A 170 8.06 16.21 14.79
CA ALA A 170 7.75 16.64 13.43
C ALA A 170 8.77 16.11 12.43
N LEU A 171 10.06 16.22 12.75
CA LEU A 171 11.14 15.67 11.93
C LEU A 171 11.01 14.15 11.77
N LEU A 172 10.74 13.42 12.85
CA LEU A 172 10.55 11.97 12.83
C LEU A 172 9.41 11.56 11.89
N PHE A 173 8.25 12.20 12.00
CA PHE A 173 7.10 11.88 11.14
C PHE A 173 7.31 12.31 9.69
N VAL A 174 7.94 13.46 9.44
CA VAL A 174 8.31 13.86 8.07
C VAL A 174 9.27 12.86 7.46
N LEU A 175 10.28 12.39 8.21
CA LEU A 175 11.21 11.37 7.75
C LEU A 175 10.48 10.05 7.46
N ALA A 176 9.61 9.60 8.36
CA ALA A 176 8.83 8.38 8.20
C ALA A 176 7.89 8.45 6.98
N GLY A 177 7.21 9.58 6.79
CA GLY A 177 6.38 9.85 5.62
C GLY A 177 7.19 9.84 4.32
N CYS A 178 8.35 10.51 4.30
CA CYS A 178 9.28 10.49 3.18
C CYS A 178 9.75 9.06 2.83
N VAL A 179 10.19 8.29 3.82
CA VAL A 179 10.61 6.90 3.64
C VAL A 179 9.46 6.06 3.09
N SER A 180 8.26 6.20 3.62
CA SER A 180 7.06 5.48 3.16
C SER A 180 6.71 5.81 1.71
N VAL A 181 6.85 7.08 1.30
CA VAL A 181 6.68 7.49 -0.11
C VAL A 181 7.77 6.90 -1.00
N LEU A 182 9.03 6.87 -0.55
CA LEU A 182 10.13 6.27 -1.31
C LEU A 182 9.94 4.78 -1.52
N ILE A 183 9.53 4.05 -0.48
CA ILE A 183 9.21 2.62 -0.54
C ILE A 183 8.06 2.39 -1.53
N SER A 184 6.96 3.12 -1.39
CA SER A 184 5.79 3.01 -2.28
C SER A 184 6.19 3.22 -3.75
N ARG A 185 7.01 4.25 -4.03
CA ARG A 185 7.51 4.51 -5.39
C ARG A 185 8.46 3.43 -5.90
N ARG A 186 9.30 2.87 -5.03
CA ARG A 186 10.21 1.79 -5.40
C ARG A 186 9.42 0.56 -5.83
N VAL A 187 8.36 0.21 -5.11
CA VAL A 187 7.46 -0.89 -5.46
C VAL A 187 6.83 -0.66 -6.84
N LEU A 188 6.26 0.53 -7.08
CA LEU A 188 5.66 0.87 -8.38
C LEU A 188 6.67 0.80 -9.54
N ARG A 189 7.91 1.26 -9.31
CA ARG A 189 8.97 1.21 -10.34
C ARG A 189 9.39 -0.22 -10.66
N ILE A 190 9.50 -1.08 -9.66
CA ILE A 190 9.85 -2.50 -9.84
C ILE A 190 8.72 -3.22 -10.58
N ALA A 191 7.47 -3.02 -10.16
CA ALA A 191 6.29 -3.57 -10.84
C ALA A 191 6.22 -3.10 -12.32
N GLY A 192 6.50 -1.82 -12.56
CA GLY A 192 6.63 -1.22 -13.89
C GLY A 192 7.61 -1.98 -14.79
N ARG A 193 8.86 -2.11 -14.33
CA ARG A 193 9.92 -2.79 -15.08
C ARG A 193 9.60 -4.26 -15.35
N TYR A 194 9.08 -4.97 -14.33
CA TYR A 194 8.76 -6.38 -14.47
C TYR A 194 7.68 -6.64 -15.52
N ALA A 195 6.66 -5.78 -15.56
CA ALA A 195 5.60 -5.88 -16.56
C ALA A 195 6.08 -5.55 -17.98
N GLU A 196 6.97 -4.56 -18.12
CA GLU A 196 7.60 -4.23 -19.40
C GLU A 196 8.44 -5.40 -19.93
N GLU A 197 9.32 -5.97 -19.10
CA GLU A 197 10.11 -7.16 -19.43
C GLU A 197 9.22 -8.33 -19.87
N ARG A 198 8.11 -8.56 -19.14
CA ARG A 198 7.18 -9.65 -19.45
C ARG A 198 6.41 -9.40 -20.75
N SER A 199 6.05 -8.15 -21.04
CA SER A 199 5.42 -7.77 -22.31
C SER A 199 6.35 -7.99 -23.51
N VAL A 200 7.61 -7.57 -23.39
CA VAL A 200 8.65 -7.80 -24.42
C VAL A 200 8.85 -9.30 -24.66
N ARG A 201 9.01 -10.08 -23.58
CA ARG A 201 9.18 -11.54 -23.65
C ARG A 201 7.99 -12.22 -24.32
N ASN A 202 6.75 -11.84 -23.97
CA ASN A 202 5.54 -12.41 -24.57
C ASN A 202 5.43 -12.10 -26.07
N ARG A 203 5.84 -10.90 -26.52
CA ARG A 203 5.85 -10.53 -27.94
C ARG A 203 6.90 -11.33 -28.72
N LEU A 204 8.12 -11.45 -28.19
CA LEU A 204 9.19 -12.22 -28.81
C LEU A 204 8.90 -13.72 -28.83
N GLY A 205 8.24 -14.25 -27.80
CA GLY A 205 7.87 -15.67 -27.70
C GLY A 205 6.91 -16.16 -28.80
N ARG A 206 6.23 -15.26 -29.53
CA ARG A 206 5.43 -15.62 -30.70
C ARG A 206 6.27 -15.97 -31.93
N TYR A 207 7.51 -15.49 -31.98
CA TYR A 207 8.40 -15.62 -33.15
C TYR A 207 9.68 -16.40 -32.84
N PHE A 208 10.06 -16.49 -31.56
CA PHE A 208 11.31 -17.08 -31.11
C PHE A 208 11.05 -18.09 -29.99
N SER A 209 11.91 -19.11 -29.90
CA SER A 209 11.91 -20.01 -28.75
C SER A 209 12.16 -19.22 -27.45
N PRO A 210 11.70 -19.68 -26.28
CA PRO A 210 11.84 -18.95 -25.02
C PRO A 210 13.30 -18.54 -24.71
N ALA A 211 14.27 -19.40 -25.06
CA ALA A 211 15.70 -19.12 -24.86
C ALA A 211 16.20 -17.98 -25.75
N ILE A 212 15.75 -17.91 -27.00
CA ILE A 212 16.12 -16.84 -27.94
C ILE A 212 15.38 -15.54 -27.58
N ALA A 213 14.11 -15.60 -27.19
CA ALA A 213 13.36 -14.44 -26.70
C ALA A 213 14.00 -13.79 -25.46
N ASP A 214 14.44 -14.59 -24.48
CA ASP A 214 15.16 -14.11 -23.30
C ASP A 214 16.51 -13.49 -23.66
N ARG A 215 17.24 -14.09 -24.62
CA ARG A 215 18.51 -13.55 -25.11
C ARG A 215 18.29 -12.17 -25.73
N ILE A 216 17.35 -12.06 -26.66
CA ILE A 216 17.02 -10.79 -27.35
C ILE A 216 16.53 -9.72 -26.37
N ALA A 217 15.67 -10.09 -25.41
CA ALA A 217 15.16 -9.15 -24.41
C ALA A 217 16.26 -8.58 -23.50
N ARG A 218 17.33 -9.36 -23.22
CA ARG A 218 18.46 -8.93 -22.38
C ARG A 218 19.53 -8.15 -23.13
N SER A 219 19.83 -8.51 -24.38
CA SER A 219 20.87 -7.84 -25.17
C SER A 219 20.40 -6.58 -25.88
N GLY A 220 19.09 -6.38 -26.07
CA GLY A 220 18.56 -5.23 -26.80
C GLY A 220 19.07 -5.18 -28.25
N SER A 221 19.18 -4.00 -28.86
CA SER A 221 19.71 -3.87 -30.23
C SER A 221 21.23 -4.04 -30.33
N HIS A 222 21.92 -4.14 -29.19
CA HIS A 222 23.38 -4.20 -29.11
C HIS A 222 23.79 -5.61 -28.67
N SER A 223 24.14 -6.44 -29.66
CA SER A 223 24.67 -7.81 -29.53
C SER A 223 23.67 -8.93 -29.82
N ILE A 224 23.32 -9.04 -31.10
CA ILE A 224 23.32 -10.35 -31.76
C ILE A 224 24.51 -10.32 -32.72
N ALA A 225 25.73 -10.38 -32.18
CA ALA A 225 26.86 -10.76 -33.03
C ALA A 225 26.57 -12.17 -33.55
N GLY A 226 26.62 -12.36 -34.87
CA GLY A 226 26.45 -13.67 -35.48
C GLY A 226 27.45 -14.66 -34.89
N GLU A 227 26.99 -15.84 -34.49
CA GLU A 227 27.86 -16.93 -34.06
C GLU A 227 27.94 -17.97 -35.19
N GLN A 228 29.15 -18.48 -35.47
CA GLN A 228 29.27 -19.69 -36.25
C GLN A 228 28.99 -20.88 -35.34
N ARG A 229 28.00 -21.70 -35.70
CA ARG A 229 27.70 -22.97 -35.06
C ARG A 229 27.43 -24.02 -36.11
N GLU A 230 27.87 -25.23 -35.84
CA GLU A 230 27.46 -26.40 -36.60
C GLU A 230 26.01 -26.73 -36.25
N ILE A 231 25.15 -26.75 -37.27
CA ILE A 231 23.70 -27.01 -37.13
C ILE A 231 23.25 -27.99 -38.21
N SER A 232 22.25 -28.80 -37.91
CA SER A 232 21.53 -29.60 -38.91
C SER A 232 20.27 -28.84 -39.34
N VAL A 233 20.08 -28.66 -40.65
CA VAL A 233 18.95 -27.91 -41.21
C VAL A 233 18.02 -28.86 -41.96
N LEU A 234 16.72 -28.80 -41.66
CA LEU A 234 15.68 -29.52 -42.39
C LEU A 234 14.93 -28.54 -43.31
N PHE A 235 14.84 -28.89 -44.59
CA PHE A 235 13.98 -28.21 -45.55
C PHE A 235 12.82 -29.14 -45.95
N ALA A 236 11.60 -28.62 -45.91
CA ALA A 236 10.40 -29.28 -46.40
C ALA A 236 9.53 -28.24 -47.10
N ASP A 237 8.94 -28.62 -48.22
CA ASP A 237 8.07 -27.76 -49.03
C ASP A 237 6.84 -28.55 -49.52
N ILE A 238 5.74 -27.85 -49.77
CA ILE A 238 4.49 -28.42 -50.24
C ILE A 238 4.54 -28.56 -51.76
N ARG A 239 4.42 -29.78 -52.26
CA ARG A 239 4.31 -30.02 -53.71
C ARG A 239 3.05 -29.37 -54.27
N GLY A 240 3.21 -28.64 -55.38
CA GLY A 240 2.07 -28.03 -56.09
C GLY A 240 1.45 -26.83 -55.37
N PHE A 241 2.15 -26.21 -54.41
CA PHE A 241 1.64 -25.07 -53.64
C PHE A 241 1.07 -23.94 -54.51
N THR A 242 1.72 -23.60 -55.63
CA THR A 242 1.26 -22.55 -56.55
C THR A 242 -0.18 -22.78 -57.03
N ALA A 243 -0.47 -23.98 -57.56
CA ALA A 243 -1.82 -24.32 -58.03
C ALA A 243 -2.85 -24.36 -56.88
N LEU A 244 -2.42 -24.74 -55.68
CA LEU A 244 -3.26 -24.75 -54.48
C LEU A 244 -3.63 -23.31 -54.04
N SER A 245 -2.66 -22.39 -54.05
CA SER A 245 -2.86 -20.99 -53.66
C SER A 245 -3.73 -20.20 -54.63
N GLU A 246 -3.79 -20.59 -55.91
CA GLU A 246 -4.65 -19.97 -56.92
C GLU A 246 -6.13 -20.36 -56.76
N THR A 247 -6.43 -21.43 -56.02
CA THR A 247 -7.79 -21.98 -55.88
C THR A 247 -8.38 -21.80 -54.48
N ILE A 248 -7.57 -21.53 -53.45
CA ILE A 248 -8.03 -21.36 -52.06
C ILE A 248 -7.98 -19.87 -51.66
N PRO A 249 -9.07 -19.29 -51.11
CA PRO A 249 -9.05 -17.93 -50.59
C PRO A 249 -8.19 -17.83 -49.33
N GLY A 250 -7.36 -16.79 -49.23
CA GLY A 250 -6.25 -16.68 -48.26
C GLY A 250 -6.58 -16.63 -46.76
N GLU A 251 -7.83 -16.85 -46.36
CA GLU A 251 -8.26 -16.95 -44.95
C GLU A 251 -8.52 -18.41 -44.49
N GLN A 252 -8.43 -19.38 -45.40
CA GLN A 252 -8.60 -20.83 -45.14
C GLN A 252 -7.26 -21.57 -45.16
#